data_AF-A0A7W1P3V5-F1
#
_entry.id   AF-A0A7W1P3V5-F1
#
_cell.length_a   1.000
_cell.length_b   1.000
_cell.length_c   1.000
_cell.angle_alpha   90.00
_cell.angle_beta   90.00
_cell.angle_gamma   90.00
#
_symmetry.space_group_name_H-M   'P 1'
#
loop_
_entity.id
_entity.type
_entity.pdbx_description
1 polymer ?
#
loop_
_entity_poly.entity_id
_entity_poly.type
_entity_poly.pdbx_seq_one_letter_code
_entity_poly.pdbx_strand_id
1 'polypeptide(L)'
;MFTFVLTVEQLFQLAPADKFPAAHDDTWAAYQWTLQNAGKHGGDSKKVAVAGESAGGNMAASICLMAKQQGMQMPVHQLLIYPVADTATCSHTKRMPPRSRSAQKA
;
A
#
# COMPACT_ATOMS: atom_id res chain seq x y z
N MET A 1 -6.10 -25.72 4.04
CA MET A 1 -6.52 -24.46 4.68
C MET A 1 -5.88 -23.33 3.88
N PHE A 2 -6.69 -22.53 3.19
CA PHE A 2 -6.25 -21.61 2.13
C PHE A 2 -5.96 -20.20 2.66
N THR A 3 -4.95 -19.56 2.09
CA THR A 3 -4.67 -18.14 2.29
C THR A 3 -5.73 -17.31 1.56
N PHE A 4 -6.29 -16.31 2.22
CA PHE A 4 -7.24 -15.38 1.61
C PHE A 4 -6.48 -14.16 1.09
N VAL A 5 -6.72 -13.76 -0.16
CA VAL A 5 -6.04 -12.59 -0.77
C VAL A 5 -7.07 -11.50 -1.01
N LEU A 6 -6.84 -10.33 -0.41
CA LEU A 6 -7.57 -9.12 -0.72
C LEU A 6 -6.84 -8.37 -1.83
N THR A 7 -7.44 -8.33 -3.02
CA THR A 7 -6.96 -7.49 -4.12
C THR A 7 -7.53 -6.09 -3.96
N VAL A 8 -6.63 -5.11 -3.90
CA VAL A 8 -6.94 -3.71 -3.73
C VAL A 8 -6.82 -3.02 -5.08
N GLU A 9 -7.98 -2.71 -5.64
CA GLU A 9 -8.14 -2.00 -6.91
C GLU A 9 -8.78 -0.65 -6.60
N GLN A 10 -8.35 0.41 -7.28
CA GLN A 10 -9.10 1.66 -7.26
C GLN A 10 -10.37 1.46 -8.10
N LEU A 11 -11.47 1.07 -7.46
CA LEU A 11 -12.78 1.10 -8.12
C LEU A 11 -13.10 2.58 -8.33
N PHE A 12 -12.91 3.05 -9.57
CA PHE A 12 -13.14 4.43 -9.97
C PHE A 12 -14.62 4.80 -9.76
N GLN A 13 -15.00 5.22 -8.56
CA GLN A 13 -15.91 6.34 -8.48
C GLN A 13 -15.17 7.53 -9.05
N LEU A 14 -15.60 7.98 -10.23
CA LEU A 14 -15.00 9.09 -10.96
C LEU A 14 -14.75 10.27 -10.01
N ALA A 15 -13.48 10.64 -9.82
CA ALA A 15 -13.13 11.95 -9.30
C ALA A 15 -13.84 12.99 -10.19
N PRO A 16 -14.78 13.78 -9.62
CA PRO A 16 -14.50 14.71 -8.53
C PRO A 16 -15.29 14.51 -7.22
N ALA A 17 -16.10 13.46 -7.09
CA ALA A 17 -17.02 13.30 -5.94
C ALA A 17 -16.31 12.93 -4.63
N ASP A 18 -15.43 11.93 -4.65
CA ASP A 18 -14.79 11.40 -3.44
C ASP A 18 -13.27 11.61 -3.48
N LYS A 19 -12.82 12.58 -2.69
CA LYS A 19 -11.41 12.91 -2.56
C LYS A 19 -10.73 11.96 -1.57
N PHE A 20 -9.40 11.94 -1.60
CA PHE A 20 -8.61 11.35 -0.53
C PHE A 20 -9.12 11.82 0.85
N PRO A 21 -9.26 10.92 1.85
CA PRO A 21 -8.81 9.52 1.90
C PRO A 21 -9.89 8.46 1.62
N ALA A 22 -11.01 8.76 0.98
CA ALA A 22 -12.16 7.84 0.87
C ALA A 22 -11.79 6.40 0.40
N ALA A 23 -10.97 6.27 -0.65
CA ALA A 23 -10.53 4.96 -1.14
C ALA A 23 -9.67 4.17 -0.12
N HIS A 24 -8.88 4.87 0.71
CA HIS A 24 -8.11 4.25 1.78
C HIS A 24 -9.01 3.75 2.91
N ASP A 25 -10.06 4.50 3.23
CA ASP A 25 -11.04 4.11 4.25
C ASP A 25 -11.85 2.89 3.80
N ASP A 26 -12.28 2.85 2.53
CA ASP A 26 -13.02 1.72 1.97
C ASP A 26 -12.17 0.44 1.95
N THR A 27 -10.91 0.55 1.54
CA THR A 27 -10.00 -0.60 1.49
C THR A 27 -9.60 -1.09 2.87
N TRP A 28 -9.56 -0.19 3.86
CA TRP A 28 -9.44 -0.56 5.28
C TRP A 28 -10.67 -1.29 5.79
N ALA A 29 -11.87 -0.77 5.53
CA ALA A 29 -13.13 -1.41 5.91
C ALA A 29 -13.26 -2.81 5.27
N ALA A 30 -12.86 -2.95 4.01
CA ALA A 30 -12.80 -4.23 3.32
C ALA A 30 -11.84 -5.20 4.02
N TYR A 31 -10.66 -4.75 4.43
CA TYR A 31 -9.71 -5.57 5.19
C TYR A 31 -10.29 -6.05 6.53
N GLN A 32 -10.93 -5.16 7.28
CA GLN A 32 -11.60 -5.52 8.54
C GLN A 32 -12.71 -6.56 8.30
N TRP A 33 -13.52 -6.35 7.26
CA TRP A 33 -14.55 -7.30 6.86
C TRP A 33 -13.96 -8.65 6.48
N THR A 34 -12.86 -8.68 5.73
CA THR A 34 -12.17 -9.92 5.35
C THR A 34 -11.70 -10.69 6.58
N LEU A 35 -11.07 -10.03 7.56
CA LEU A 35 -10.62 -10.68 8.79
C LEU A 35 -11.79 -11.34 9.55
N GLN A 36 -12.96 -10.71 9.54
CA GLN A 36 -14.16 -11.22 10.23
C GLN A 36 -14.87 -12.34 9.45
N ASN A 37 -14.77 -12.35 8.11
CA ASN A 37 -15.58 -13.21 7.26
C ASN A 37 -14.81 -14.28 6.48
N ALA A 38 -13.47 -14.24 6.44
CA ALA A 38 -12.66 -15.21 5.68
C ALA A 38 -13.02 -16.67 5.98
N GLY A 39 -13.26 -17.00 7.27
CA GLY A 39 -13.68 -18.34 7.69
C GLY A 39 -14.98 -18.83 7.06
N LYS A 40 -15.93 -17.92 6.80
CA LYS A 40 -17.22 -18.24 6.17
C LYS A 40 -17.07 -18.60 4.70
N HIS A 41 -15.97 -18.20 4.07
CA HIS A 41 -15.65 -18.45 2.66
C HIS A 41 -14.56 -19.52 2.50
N GLY A 42 -14.27 -20.31 3.55
CA GLY A 42 -13.26 -21.37 3.51
C GLY A 42 -11.80 -20.90 3.60
N GLY A 43 -11.58 -19.61 3.85
CA GLY A 43 -10.27 -19.01 4.09
C GLY A 43 -9.87 -19.05 5.57
N ASP A 44 -8.57 -18.96 5.83
CA ASP A 44 -8.04 -18.76 7.18
C ASP A 44 -7.95 -17.27 7.50
N SER A 45 -8.75 -16.78 8.46
CA SER A 45 -8.71 -15.38 8.87
C SER A 45 -7.35 -14.96 9.42
N LYS A 46 -6.50 -15.91 9.87
CA LYS A 46 -5.12 -15.65 10.30
C LYS A 46 -4.11 -15.60 9.16
N LYS A 47 -4.52 -15.94 7.94
CA LYS A 47 -3.68 -15.94 6.72
C LYS A 47 -4.32 -15.09 5.64
N VAL A 48 -4.42 -13.80 5.92
CA VAL A 48 -4.90 -12.80 4.95
C VAL A 48 -3.70 -12.06 4.36
N ALA A 49 -3.60 -12.02 3.04
CA ALA A 49 -2.61 -11.23 2.30
C ALA A 49 -3.29 -10.06 1.59
N VAL A 50 -2.54 -8.98 1.33
CA VAL A 50 -2.99 -7.82 0.54
C VAL A 50 -2.19 -7.72 -0.74
N ALA A 51 -2.84 -7.36 -1.84
CA ALA A 51 -2.21 -7.17 -3.14
C ALA A 51 -2.75 -5.93 -3.82
N GLY A 52 -1.94 -5.20 -4.57
CA GLY A 52 -2.40 -4.03 -5.32
C GLY A 52 -1.40 -3.57 -6.39
N GLU A 53 -1.92 -2.90 -7.40
CA GLU A 53 -1.20 -2.38 -8.56
C GLU A 53 -1.28 -0.84 -8.58
N SER A 54 -0.20 -0.14 -8.97
CA SER A 54 -0.19 1.33 -9.09
C SER A 54 -0.72 2.06 -7.85
N ALA A 55 -1.83 2.80 -7.95
CA ALA A 55 -2.51 3.44 -6.84
C ALA A 55 -3.11 2.43 -5.83
N GLY A 56 -3.56 1.27 -6.30
CA GLY A 56 -3.98 0.16 -5.43
C GLY A 56 -2.81 -0.41 -4.60
N GLY A 57 -1.59 -0.35 -5.13
CA GLY A 57 -0.37 -0.66 -4.37
C GLY A 57 -0.14 0.29 -3.19
N ASN A 58 -0.48 1.58 -3.33
CA ASN A 58 -0.45 2.55 -2.23
C ASN A 58 -1.45 2.18 -1.13
N MET A 59 -2.67 1.81 -1.52
CA MET A 59 -3.74 1.43 -0.59
C MET A 59 -3.38 0.12 0.14
N ALA A 60 -2.86 -0.89 -0.57
CA ALA A 60 -2.38 -2.14 0.04
C ALA A 60 -1.27 -1.89 1.07
N ALA A 61 -0.32 -1.01 0.77
CA ALA A 61 0.70 -0.59 1.74
C ALA A 61 0.09 0.15 2.95
N SER A 62 -0.91 1.00 2.70
CA SER A 62 -1.60 1.76 3.76
C SER A 62 -2.35 0.86 4.72
N ILE A 63 -2.98 -0.23 4.24
CA ILE A 63 -3.62 -1.25 5.11
C ILE A 63 -2.60 -1.83 6.11
N CYS A 64 -1.39 -2.17 5.64
CA CYS A 64 -0.34 -2.69 6.53
C CYS A 64 0.04 -1.67 7.62
N LEU A 65 0.13 -0.38 7.26
CA LEU A 65 0.44 0.68 8.21
C LEU A 65 -0.69 0.89 9.23
N MET A 66 -1.94 0.92 8.76
CA MET A 66 -3.13 1.07 9.62
C MET A 66 -3.28 -0.13 10.56
N ALA A 67 -3.07 -1.36 10.07
CA ALA A 67 -3.10 -2.56 10.90
C ALA A 67 -2.08 -2.49 12.03
N LYS A 68 -0.85 -2.06 11.72
CA LYS A 68 0.20 -1.86 12.73
C LYS A 68 -0.17 -0.77 13.74
N GLN A 69 -0.71 0.36 13.27
CA GLN A 69 -1.08 1.49 14.14
C GLN A 69 -2.24 1.13 15.08
N GLN A 70 -3.22 0.36 14.61
CA GLN A 70 -4.41 0.00 15.38
C GLN A 70 -4.24 -1.30 16.18
N GLY A 71 -3.06 -1.94 16.15
CA GLY A 71 -2.83 -3.22 16.83
C GLY A 71 -3.70 -4.36 16.29
N MET A 72 -4.15 -4.24 15.04
CA MET A 72 -4.95 -5.24 14.35
C MET A 72 -4.07 -6.36 13.81
N GLN A 73 -4.68 -7.48 13.41
CA GLN A 73 -3.94 -8.55 12.76
C GLN A 73 -3.25 -7.99 11.50
N MET A 74 -1.96 -8.29 11.34
CA MET A 74 -1.19 -7.87 10.18
C MET A 74 -1.48 -8.79 8.98
N PRO A 75 -1.48 -8.26 7.74
CA PRO A 75 -1.42 -9.11 6.56
C PRO A 75 -0.17 -9.99 6.60
N VAL A 76 -0.29 -11.27 6.23
CA VAL A 76 0.83 -12.21 6.21
C VAL A 76 1.78 -11.96 5.03
N HIS A 77 1.26 -11.37 3.96
CA HIS A 77 2.02 -10.96 2.78
C HIS A 77 1.44 -9.66 2.21
N GLN A 78 2.32 -8.88 1.56
CA GLN A 78 1.96 -7.73 0.74
C GLN A 78 2.57 -7.90 -0.67
N LEU A 79 1.75 -7.83 -1.70
CA LEU A 79 2.18 -7.83 -3.10
C LEU A 79 1.91 -6.46 -3.72
N LEU A 80 2.96 -5.69 -3.96
CA LEU A 80 2.87 -4.32 -4.45
C LEU A 80 3.46 -4.23 -5.87
N ILE A 81 2.60 -4.08 -6.86
CA ILE A 81 2.97 -4.06 -8.27
C ILE A 81 3.10 -2.61 -8.73
N TYR A 82 4.33 -2.13 -8.94
CA TYR A 82 4.68 -0.73 -9.25
C TYR A 82 3.88 0.32 -8.45
N PRO A 83 3.91 0.26 -7.11
CA PRO A 83 3.05 1.08 -6.27
C PRO A 83 3.37 2.57 -6.38
N VAL A 84 2.34 3.40 -6.26
CA VAL A 84 2.52 4.83 -5.93
C VAL A 84 2.96 4.92 -4.47
N ALA A 85 4.24 5.18 -4.20
CA ALA A 85 4.79 5.18 -2.85
C ALA A 85 5.16 6.60 -2.33
N ASP A 86 5.19 7.59 -3.22
CA ASP A 86 5.52 8.97 -2.90
C ASP A 86 4.76 9.92 -3.85
N THR A 87 4.44 11.11 -3.37
CA THR A 87 3.85 12.20 -4.16
C THR A 87 4.89 13.24 -4.56
N ALA A 88 6.15 13.09 -4.14
CA ALA A 88 7.25 13.94 -4.56
C ALA A 88 7.42 13.87 -6.10
N THR A 89 7.10 14.97 -6.77
CA THR A 89 7.31 15.14 -8.22
C THR A 89 8.76 15.49 -8.56
N CYS A 90 9.70 15.19 -7.66
CA CYS A 90 11.12 15.36 -7.91
C CYS A 90 11.52 14.48 -9.09
N SER A 91 11.62 15.07 -10.29
CA SER A 91 12.42 14.49 -11.36
C SER A 91 13.79 14.19 -10.76
N HIS A 92 14.29 12.97 -10.98
CA HIS A 92 15.57 12.51 -10.49
C HIS A 92 16.70 13.37 -11.09
N THR A 93 16.89 14.58 -10.56
CA THR A 93 18.13 15.31 -10.66
C THR A 93 19.00 14.70 -9.58
N LYS A 94 19.92 13.83 -10.00
CA LYS A 94 21.08 13.50 -9.17
C LYS A 94 21.67 14.83 -8.72
N ARG A 95 21.40 15.27 -7.50
CA ARG A 95 22.25 16.26 -6.85
C ARG A 95 23.58 15.55 -6.62
N MET A 96 24.45 15.62 -7.62
CA MET A 96 25.86 15.35 -7.42
C MET A 96 26.29 16.21 -6.24
N PRO A 97 26.82 15.62 -5.14
CA PRO A 97 27.44 16.43 -4.12
C PRO A 97 28.56 17.26 -4.78
N PRO A 98 28.78 18.52 -4.36
CA PRO A 98 29.83 19.34 -4.92
C PRO A 98 31.16 18.60 -4.76
N ARG A 99 31.86 18.30 -5.88
CA ARG A 99 33.25 17.84 -5.81
C ARG A 99 34.02 18.91 -5.08
N SER A 100 34.53 18.59 -3.89
CA SER A 100 35.48 19.44 -3.19
C SER A 100 36.65 19.72 -4.13
N ARG A 101 36.93 21.00 -4.36
CA ARG A 101 38.12 21.44 -5.09
C ARG A 101 39.34 21.17 -4.19
N SER A 102 39.90 19.97 -4.25
CA SER A 102 41.20 19.68 -3.65
C SER A 102 41.90 18.52 -4.35
N ALA A 103 42.26 18.72 -5.63
CA ALA A 103 43.36 18.01 -6.30
C ALA A 103 43.68 18.67 -7.65
N GLN A 104 44.09 19.94 -7.62
CA GLN A 104 44.97 20.52 -8.64
C GLN A 104 46.16 21.08 -7.88
N LYS A 105 47.09 20.20 -7.52
CA LYS A 105 48.50 20.51 -7.20
C LYS A 105 49.26 19.21 -6.99
N ALA A 106 49.89 18.74 -8.07
CA ALA A 106 51.24 18.20 -8.13
C ALA A 106 51.56 17.98 -9.60
#